data_AF-A0A168FVY4-F1
#
_entry.id   AF-A0A168FVY4-F1
#
_cell.length_a   1.000
_cell.length_b   1.000
_cell.length_c   1.000
_cell.angle_alpha   90.00
_cell.angle_beta   90.00
_cell.angle_gamma   90.00
#
_symmetry.space_group_name_H-M   'P 1'
#
loop_
_entity.id
_entity.type
_entity.pdbx_description
1 polymer ?
#
loop_
_entity_poly.entity_id
_entity_poly.type
_entity_poly.pdbx_seq_one_letter_code
_entity_poly.pdbx_strand_id
1 'polypeptide(L)'
;MVRGLVPKERLLEWQIGDGWEPLCEFLDKPVPDVPFPHANTQNKGWKEREQQAMNKWVFLAVRNALVLGAGLSGLGAIMYKQLC
;
A
#
# COMPACT_ATOMS: atom_id res chain seq x y z
N MET A 1 -30.17 2.12 1.67
CA MET A 1 -30.67 2.88 2.83
C MET A 1 -30.53 1.98 4.05
N VAL A 2 -29.61 2.25 4.98
CA VAL A 2 -29.32 1.32 6.11
C VAL A 2 -30.28 1.51 7.28
N ARG A 3 -30.64 2.77 7.60
CA ARG A 3 -31.52 3.16 8.73
C ARG A 3 -32.92 2.51 8.74
N GLY A 4 -33.41 2.04 7.60
CA GLY A 4 -34.72 1.39 7.48
C GLY A 4 -34.65 -0.14 7.38
N LEU A 5 -33.45 -0.73 7.34
CA LEU A 5 -33.23 -2.17 7.19
C LEU A 5 -32.75 -2.83 8.48
N VAL A 6 -32.21 -2.05 9.42
CA VAL A 6 -31.62 -2.54 10.67
C VAL A 6 -32.42 -1.96 11.84
N PRO A 7 -32.86 -2.80 12.82
CA PRO A 7 -33.45 -2.30 14.06
C PRO A 7 -32.54 -1.30 14.76
N LYS A 8 -33.10 -0.27 15.41
CA LYS A 8 -32.32 0.86 15.96
C LYS A 8 -31.31 0.39 16.99
N GLU A 9 -31.69 -0.57 17.83
CA GLU A 9 -30.87 -1.19 18.86
C GLU A 9 -29.69 -2.00 18.31
N ARG A 10 -29.67 -2.30 17.00
CA ARG A 10 -28.57 -2.98 16.30
C ARG A 10 -27.81 -2.06 15.35
N LEU A 11 -28.05 -0.76 15.41
CA LEU A 11 -27.43 0.22 14.54
C LEU A 11 -26.76 1.32 15.37
N LEU A 12 -25.43 1.39 15.28
CA LEU A 12 -24.66 2.54 15.74
C LEU A 12 -24.34 3.44 14.54
N GLU A 13 -24.71 4.72 14.65
CA GLU A 13 -24.21 5.76 13.75
C GLU A 13 -22.99 6.41 14.41
N TRP A 14 -21.82 6.20 13.80
CA TRP A 14 -20.53 6.56 14.36
C TRP A 14 -19.61 7.10 13.27
N GLN A 15 -18.81 8.10 13.61
CA GLN A 15 -17.79 8.70 12.76
C GLN A 15 -16.39 8.46 13.33
N ILE A 16 -15.37 8.51 12.47
CA ILE A 16 -13.96 8.27 12.87
C ILE A 16 -13.51 9.18 14.02
N GLY A 17 -14.04 10.41 14.09
CA GLY A 17 -13.72 11.38 15.14
C GLY A 17 -14.32 11.05 16.51
N ASP A 18 -15.33 10.18 16.57
CA ASP A 18 -16.03 9.84 17.82
C ASP A 18 -15.21 8.88 18.69
N GLY A 19 -14.18 8.23 18.12
CA GLY A 19 -13.21 7.44 18.87
C GLY A 19 -13.78 6.15 19.48
N TRP A 20 -13.16 5.69 20.57
CA TRP A 20 -13.47 4.39 21.18
C TRP A 20 -14.78 4.37 21.95
N GLU A 21 -15.09 5.42 22.69
CA GLU A 21 -16.12 5.43 23.73
C GLU A 21 -17.51 4.99 23.23
N PRO A 22 -18.13 5.63 22.22
CA PRO A 22 -19.44 5.21 21.71
C PRO A 22 -19.42 3.84 21.02
N LEU A 23 -18.29 3.44 20.44
CA LEU A 23 -18.15 2.13 19.79
C LEU A 23 -18.09 1.00 20.83
N CYS A 24 -17.30 1.20 21.88
CA CYS A 24 -17.14 0.25 22.98
C CYS A 24 -18.43 0.10 23.78
N GLU A 25 -19.14 1.21 24.07
CA GLU A 25 -20.45 1.18 24.73
C GLU A 25 -21.46 0.35 23.94
N PHE A 26 -21.58 0.60 22.63
CA PHE A 26 -22.50 -0.15 21.76
C PHE A 26 -22.17 -1.65 21.66
N LEU A 27 -20.89 -2.02 21.76
CA LEU A 27 -20.42 -3.40 21.67
C LEU A 27 -20.35 -4.11 23.03
N ASP A 28 -20.69 -3.43 24.13
CA ASP A 28 -20.52 -3.92 25.51
C ASP A 28 -19.08 -4.40 25.77
N LYS A 29 -18.11 -3.53 25.47
CA LYS A 29 -16.67 -3.77 25.65
C LYS A 29 -16.02 -2.66 26.46
N PRO A 30 -14.94 -2.97 27.22
CA PRO A 30 -14.15 -1.93 27.87
C PRO A 30 -13.46 -1.05 26.82
N VAL A 31 -13.32 0.24 27.14
CA VAL A 31 -12.52 1.20 26.37
C VAL A 31 -11.04 0.87 26.59
N PRO A 32 -10.23 0.66 25.53
CA PRO A 32 -8.81 0.38 25.69
C PRO A 32 -8.01 1.65 26.01
N ASP A 33 -6.95 1.52 26.80
CA ASP A 33 -6.01 2.61 27.12
C ASP A 33 -4.99 2.82 25.98
N VAL A 34 -5.49 2.99 24.75
CA VAL A 34 -4.69 3.32 23.57
C VAL A 34 -5.42 4.33 22.70
N PRO A 35 -4.70 5.21 21.97
CA PRO A 35 -5.33 6.14 21.03
C PRO A 35 -6.14 5.40 19.95
N PHE A 36 -7.22 6.02 19.48
CA PHE A 36 -8.00 5.47 18.37
C PHE A 36 -7.11 5.37 17.11
N PRO A 37 -7.10 4.21 16.40
CA PRO A 37 -6.13 3.98 15.34
C PRO A 37 -6.37 4.88 14.11
N HIS A 38 -5.29 5.47 13.58
CA HIS A 38 -5.31 6.27 12.36
C HIS A 38 -4.22 5.82 11.37
N ALA A 39 -4.40 4.62 10.79
CA ALA A 39 -3.40 3.99 9.94
C ALA A 39 -3.53 4.34 8.44
N ASN A 40 -4.76 4.47 7.91
CA ASN A 40 -5.00 4.69 6.49
C ASN A 40 -4.98 6.18 6.11
N THR A 41 -3.85 6.84 6.34
CA THR A 41 -3.68 8.26 5.96
C THR A 41 -3.32 8.39 4.49
N GLN A 42 -3.66 9.52 3.86
CA GLN A 42 -3.34 9.75 2.44
C GLN A 42 -1.84 9.63 2.14
N ASN A 43 -0.99 10.09 3.06
CA ASN A 43 0.45 10.15 2.85
C ASN A 43 1.15 8.84 3.23
N LYS A 44 0.71 8.14 4.29
CA LYS A 44 1.34 6.88 4.74
C LYS A 44 0.66 5.60 4.26
N GLY A 45 -0.52 5.71 3.67
CA GLY A 45 -1.28 4.57 3.17
C GLY A 45 -0.84 4.19 1.76
N TRP A 46 -1.77 4.36 0.82
CA TRP A 46 -1.63 3.92 -0.56
C TRP A 46 -0.45 4.55 -1.31
N LYS A 47 -0.15 5.83 -1.07
CA LYS A 47 0.93 6.55 -1.78
C LYS A 47 2.32 5.97 -1.49
N GLU A 48 2.61 5.62 -0.23
CA GLU A 48 3.88 5.00 0.13
C GLU A 48 4.03 3.62 -0.52
N ARG A 49 2.95 2.81 -0.52
CA ARG A 49 2.94 1.49 -1.17
C ARG A 49 3.11 1.59 -2.68
N GLU A 50 2.44 2.56 -3.31
CA GLU A 50 2.57 2.86 -4.74
C GLU A 50 3.99 3.28 -5.08
N GLN A 51 4.59 4.18 -4.31
CA GLN A 51 5.96 4.63 -4.51
C GLN A 51 6.97 3.48 -4.36
N GLN A 52 6.77 2.59 -3.36
CA GLN A 52 7.61 1.41 -3.17
C GLN A 52 7.52 0.44 -4.35
N ALA A 53 6.30 0.16 -4.83
CA ALA A 53 6.09 -0.68 -5.99
C ALA A 53 6.75 -0.06 -7.25
N MET A 54 6.53 1.24 -7.48
CA MET A 54 7.11 1.99 -8.60
C MET A 54 8.64 1.93 -8.58
N ASN A 55 9.27 2.25 -7.44
CA ASN A 55 10.73 2.25 -7.29
C ASN A 55 11.33 0.86 -7.57
N LYS A 56 10.68 -0.20 -7.10
CA LYS A 56 11.10 -1.58 -7.38
C LYS A 56 11.06 -1.89 -8.87
N TRP A 57 9.97 -1.56 -9.55
CA TRP A 57 9.82 -1.82 -10.99
C TRP A 57 10.78 -0.99 -11.83
N VAL A 58 10.97 0.28 -11.51
CA VAL A 58 11.95 1.15 -12.17
C VAL A 58 13.37 0.61 -11.99
N PHE A 59 13.75 0.23 -10.77
CA PHE A 59 15.06 -0.34 -10.50
C PHE A 59 15.29 -1.63 -11.30
N LEU A 60 14.31 -2.53 -11.32
CA LEU A 60 14.42 -3.79 -12.08
C LEU A 60 14.54 -3.53 -13.58
N ALA A 61 13.77 -2.58 -14.12
CA ALA A 61 13.84 -2.20 -15.53
C ALA A 61 15.21 -1.65 -15.90
N VAL A 62 15.73 -0.70 -15.11
CA VAL A 62 17.06 -0.10 -15.32
C VAL A 62 18.16 -1.16 -15.22
N ARG A 63 18.14 -1.98 -14.16
CA ARG A 63 19.11 -3.06 -13.97
C ARG A 63 19.11 -4.03 -15.15
N ASN A 64 17.94 -4.49 -15.58
CA ASN A 64 17.83 -5.43 -16.69
C ASN A 64 18.31 -4.79 -18.01
N ALA A 65 18.00 -3.51 -18.25
CA ALA A 65 18.49 -2.78 -19.43
C ALA A 65 20.02 -2.68 -19.45
N LEU A 66 20.65 -2.37 -18.31
CA LEU A 66 22.11 -2.32 -18.18
C LEU A 66 22.76 -3.68 -18.45
N VAL A 67 22.20 -4.76 -17.89
CA VAL A 67 22.72 -6.12 -18.09
C VAL A 67 22.63 -6.55 -19.57
N LEU A 68 21.49 -6.30 -20.22
CA LEU A 68 21.32 -6.63 -21.64
C LEU A 68 22.24 -5.78 -22.52
N GLY A 69 22.38 -4.49 -22.23
CA GLY A 69 23.28 -3.59 -22.95
C GLY A 69 24.75 -4.04 -22.87
N ALA A 70 25.22 -4.41 -21.67
CA ALA A 70 26.58 -4.93 -21.47
C ALA A 70 26.79 -6.30 -22.15
N GLY A 71 25.77 -7.17 -22.16
CA GLY A 71 25.83 -8.45 -22.85
C GLY A 71 25.94 -8.30 -24.37
N LEU A 72 25.12 -7.44 -24.96
CA LEU A 72 25.12 -7.17 -26.40
C LEU A 72 26.44 -6.54 -26.87
N SER A 73 26.99 -5.60 -26.12
CA SER A 73 28.28 -4.97 -26.46
C SER A 73 29.44 -5.98 -26.36
N GLY A 74 29.45 -6.83 -25.35
CA GLY A 74 30.44 -7.90 -25.20
C GLY A 74 30.38 -8.92 -26.34
N LEU A 75 29.19 -9.40 -26.71
CA LEU A 75 29.00 -10.31 -27.84
C LEU A 75 29.40 -9.66 -29.17
N GLY A 76 29.04 -8.39 -29.37
CA GLY A 76 29.43 -7.63 -30.55
C GLY A 76 30.95 -7.49 -30.69
N ALA A 77 31.67 -7.20 -29.60
CA ALA A 77 33.13 -7.12 -29.61
C ALA A 77 33.80 -8.48 -29.90
N ILE A 78 33.26 -9.58 -29.36
CA ILE A 78 33.75 -10.93 -29.63
C ILE A 78 33.53 -11.30 -31.10
N MET A 79 32.32 -11.05 -31.62
CA MET A 79 31.97 -11.33 -33.01
C MET A 79 32.83 -10.50 -33.98
N TYR A 80 33.01 -9.20 -33.70
CA TYR A 80 33.88 -8.33 -34.49
C TYR A 80 35.30 -8.87 -34.58
N LYS A 81 35.86 -9.33 -33.46
CA LYS A 81 37.20 -9.95 -33.41
C LYS A 81 37.31 -11.28 -34.16
N GLN A 82 36.19 -11.99 -34.40
CA GLN A 82 36.19 -13.24 -35.16
C GLN A 82 36.01 -13.03 -36.68
N LEU A 83 35.47 -11.88 -37.09
CA LEU A 83 35.20 -11.53 -38.50
C LEU A 83 36.29 -10.68 -39.16
N CYS A 84 37.10 -9.98 -38.38
CA CYS A 84 38.27 -9.20 -38.82
C CYS A 84 39.55 -9.87 -38.34
#